data_AF-A0AA90TA07-F1
#
_entry.id   AF-A0AA90TA07-F1
#
_cell.length_a   1.000
_cell.length_b   1.000
_cell.length_c   1.000
_cell.angle_alpha   90.00
_cell.angle_beta   90.00
_cell.angle_gamma   90.00
#
_symmetry.space_group_name_H-M   'P 1'
#
loop_
_entity.id
_entity.type
_entity.pdbx_description
1 polymer ?
#
loop_
_entity_poly.entity_id
_entity_poly.type
_entity_poly.pdbx_seq_one_letter_code
_entity_poly.pdbx_strand_id
1 'polypeptide(L)'
;MEILLCTQVEENCPSCGTPLFKLKGKSRYKEYEIAHIYPLNPEPHEVILLQHEERLSLNPNHEDNLIPLCFSCHNIFDNPKTVDGYRDLLGKKRTLIKKSSQISIFKQYQLEEEIAEIIRSLVDDDVDFGAPAGFDAKNINTKLNGVINSLTKIKIKSDISSFYLFIRDRFAEMERISPSKAVLIAQQVRMFYVKQSTLSLTQQEIYQNTVAWITSKFKPSSQQAAEAIAAFYIQNCELF
;
A
#
# COMPACT_ATOMS: atom_id res chain seq x y z
N MET A 1 -3.84 -20.03 -12.24
CA MET A 1 -4.17 -18.64 -12.63
C MET A 1 -5.40 -18.13 -11.87
N GLU A 2 -6.56 -18.79 -11.92
CA GLU A 2 -7.77 -18.31 -11.21
C GLU A 2 -7.58 -18.06 -9.71
N ILE A 3 -6.92 -18.97 -8.99
CA ILE A 3 -6.65 -18.80 -7.54
C ILE A 3 -5.89 -17.50 -7.27
N LEU A 4 -4.86 -17.19 -8.07
CA LEU A 4 -4.07 -15.96 -7.93
C LEU A 4 -4.94 -14.72 -8.13
N LEU A 5 -5.82 -14.73 -9.14
CA LEU A 5 -6.74 -13.63 -9.42
C LEU A 5 -7.74 -13.43 -8.27
N CYS A 6 -8.29 -14.51 -7.69
CA CYS A 6 -9.18 -14.43 -6.53
C CYS A 6 -8.47 -13.91 -5.29
N THR A 7 -7.23 -14.36 -5.02
CA THR A 7 -6.42 -13.84 -3.91
C THR A 7 -6.10 -12.36 -4.11
N GLN A 8 -5.85 -11.92 -5.34
CA GLN A 8 -5.57 -10.51 -5.65
C GLN A 8 -6.74 -9.59 -5.25
N VAL A 9 -7.98 -10.06 -5.33
CA VAL A 9 -9.18 -9.32 -4.91
C VAL A 9 -9.68 -9.72 -3.52
N GLU A 10 -8.84 -10.39 -2.71
CA GLU A 10 -9.18 -10.83 -1.36
C GLU A 10 -10.47 -11.66 -1.30
N GLU A 11 -10.69 -12.51 -2.32
CA GLU A 11 -11.86 -13.39 -2.46
C GLU A 11 -13.21 -12.65 -2.54
N ASN A 12 -13.21 -11.33 -2.80
CA ASN A 12 -14.41 -10.52 -2.92
C ASN A 12 -14.49 -9.87 -4.31
N CYS A 13 -15.71 -9.66 -4.81
CA CYS A 13 -15.93 -8.97 -6.08
C CYS A 13 -15.42 -7.52 -5.96
N PRO A 14 -14.48 -7.07 -6.81
CA PRO A 14 -13.93 -5.72 -6.73
C PRO A 14 -14.95 -4.63 -7.09
N SER A 15 -16.09 -5.00 -7.70
CA SER A 15 -17.14 -4.05 -8.07
C SER A 15 -18.22 -3.86 -7.01
N CYS A 16 -18.51 -4.87 -6.18
CA CYS A 16 -19.62 -4.80 -5.21
C CYS A 16 -19.29 -5.36 -3.82
N GLY A 17 -18.10 -5.90 -3.60
CA GLY A 17 -17.66 -6.48 -2.33
C GLY A 17 -18.31 -7.82 -1.97
N THR A 18 -19.18 -8.38 -2.82
CA THR A 18 -19.79 -9.69 -2.54
C THR A 18 -18.73 -10.80 -2.60
N PRO A 19 -18.74 -11.77 -1.65
CA PRO A 19 -17.81 -12.90 -1.67
C PRO A 19 -17.90 -13.69 -2.98
N LEU A 20 -16.75 -14.04 -3.54
CA LEU A 20 -16.63 -14.85 -4.75
C LEU A 20 -16.86 -16.34 -4.47
N PHE A 21 -16.87 -16.75 -3.20
CA PHE A 21 -17.15 -18.12 -2.80
C PHE A 21 -18.34 -18.16 -1.85
N LYS A 22 -19.28 -19.07 -2.13
CA LYS A 22 -20.44 -19.31 -1.26
C LYS A 22 -20.32 -20.65 -0.54
N LEU A 23 -20.91 -20.72 0.65
CA LEU A 23 -21.04 -21.96 1.42
C LEU A 23 -22.38 -22.63 1.10
N LYS A 24 -22.35 -23.94 0.84
CA LYS A 24 -23.54 -24.79 0.77
C LYS A 24 -23.28 -26.05 1.59
N GLY A 25 -23.88 -26.13 2.77
CA GLY A 25 -23.56 -27.15 3.76
C GLY A 25 -22.10 -27.03 4.21
N LYS A 26 -21.31 -28.10 4.00
CA LYS A 26 -19.87 -28.13 4.34
C LYS A 26 -18.95 -27.75 3.18
N SER A 27 -19.48 -27.53 1.98
CA SER A 27 -18.68 -27.29 0.76
C SER A 27 -18.69 -25.82 0.35
N ARG A 28 -17.55 -25.32 -0.14
CA ARG A 28 -17.43 -24.01 -0.80
C ARG A 28 -17.55 -24.19 -2.31
N TYR A 29 -18.25 -23.29 -2.98
CA TYR A 29 -18.37 -23.26 -4.44
C TYR A 29 -18.11 -21.86 -4.99
N LYS A 30 -17.63 -21.82 -6.23
CA LYS A 30 -17.35 -20.60 -7.01
C LYS A 30 -18.66 -19.89 -7.35
N GLU A 31 -18.71 -18.60 -7.04
CA GLU A 31 -19.80 -17.67 -7.35
C GLU A 31 -19.24 -16.45 -8.13
N TYR A 32 -18.44 -16.74 -9.15
CA TYR A 32 -17.77 -15.72 -9.95
C TYR A 32 -17.39 -16.23 -11.33
N GLU A 33 -17.09 -15.29 -12.22
CA GLU A 33 -16.48 -15.51 -13.53
C GLU A 33 -15.25 -14.63 -13.68
N ILE A 34 -14.31 -15.06 -14.54
CA ILE A 34 -13.14 -14.25 -14.89
C ILE A 34 -13.51 -13.45 -16.13
N ALA A 35 -13.66 -12.13 -15.98
CA ALA A 35 -13.86 -11.22 -17.08
C ALA A 35 -12.52 -10.88 -17.73
N HIS A 36 -12.50 -10.88 -19.07
CA HIS A 36 -11.49 -10.19 -19.85
C HIS A 36 -11.85 -8.70 -19.90
N ILE A 37 -11.00 -7.83 -19.35
CA ILE A 37 -11.24 -6.38 -19.34
C ILE A 37 -11.31 -5.86 -20.78
N TYR A 38 -10.27 -6.11 -21.57
CA TYR A 38 -10.34 -6.04 -23.02
C TYR A 38 -10.81 -7.39 -23.58
N PRO A 39 -11.86 -7.45 -24.42
CA PRO A 39 -12.44 -8.72 -24.87
C PRO A 39 -11.41 -9.64 -25.52
N LEU A 40 -11.52 -10.95 -25.26
CA LEU A 40 -10.64 -11.95 -25.88
C LEU A 40 -10.84 -12.02 -27.40
N ASN A 41 -12.09 -11.94 -27.84
CA ASN A 41 -12.50 -11.96 -29.24
C ASN A 41 -13.50 -10.81 -29.47
N PRO A 42 -13.03 -9.54 -29.58
CA PRO A 42 -13.90 -8.39 -29.67
C PRO A 42 -14.70 -8.42 -30.98
N GLU A 43 -15.99 -8.15 -30.91
CA GLU A 43 -16.81 -7.91 -32.09
C GLU A 43 -16.37 -6.62 -32.80
N PRO A 44 -16.63 -6.45 -34.11
CA PRO A 44 -16.22 -5.25 -34.85
C PRO A 44 -16.66 -3.93 -34.19
N HIS A 45 -17.85 -3.94 -33.59
CA HIS A 45 -18.37 -2.77 -32.88
C HIS A 45 -17.61 -2.48 -31.57
N GLU A 46 -17.16 -3.52 -30.85
CA GLU A 46 -16.34 -3.37 -29.63
C GLU A 46 -14.92 -2.88 -29.97
N VAL A 47 -14.35 -3.31 -31.10
CA VAL A 47 -13.06 -2.81 -31.59
C VAL A 47 -13.14 -1.30 -31.82
N ILE A 48 -14.21 -0.82 -32.46
CA ILE A 48 -14.44 0.61 -32.69
C ILE A 48 -14.69 1.33 -31.36
N LEU A 49 -15.54 0.76 -30.50
CA LEU A 49 -15.88 1.33 -29.19
C LEU A 49 -14.64 1.58 -28.32
N LEU A 50 -13.70 0.63 -28.33
CA LEU A 50 -12.50 0.64 -27.47
C LEU A 50 -11.22 1.07 -28.20
N GLN A 51 -11.31 1.63 -29.41
CA GLN A 51 -10.14 1.89 -30.26
C GLN A 51 -9.13 2.90 -29.66
N HIS A 52 -9.57 3.77 -28.76
CA HIS A 52 -8.74 4.78 -28.10
C HIS A 52 -8.44 4.44 -26.64
N GLU A 53 -8.89 3.28 -26.16
CA GLU A 53 -8.68 2.86 -24.79
C GLU A 53 -7.34 2.14 -24.62
N GLU A 54 -6.68 2.39 -23.49
CA GLU A 54 -5.42 1.74 -23.16
C GLU A 54 -5.64 0.27 -22.81
N ARG A 55 -4.75 -0.61 -23.29
CA ARG A 55 -4.70 -2.02 -22.88
C ARG A 55 -3.55 -2.25 -21.90
N LEU A 56 -3.84 -2.88 -20.76
CA LEU A 56 -2.81 -3.22 -19.76
C LEU A 56 -1.80 -4.24 -20.28
N SER A 57 -2.18 -5.05 -21.27
CA SER A 57 -1.29 -5.97 -21.96
C SER A 57 -1.70 -6.13 -23.42
N LEU A 58 -0.73 -6.38 -24.29
CA LEU A 58 -0.99 -6.75 -25.69
C LEU A 58 -1.48 -8.20 -25.82
N ASN A 59 -1.19 -9.06 -24.84
CA ASN A 59 -1.71 -10.42 -24.79
C ASN A 59 -3.08 -10.42 -24.08
N PRO A 60 -4.18 -10.77 -24.77
CA PRO A 60 -5.52 -10.73 -24.18
C PRO A 60 -5.69 -11.74 -23.04
N ASN A 61 -4.89 -12.81 -22.98
CA ASN A 61 -4.91 -13.79 -21.89
C ASN A 61 -3.89 -13.48 -20.77
N HIS A 62 -3.22 -12.33 -20.81
CA HIS A 62 -2.34 -11.91 -19.73
C HIS A 62 -3.14 -11.68 -18.45
N GLU A 63 -2.58 -12.01 -17.29
CA GLU A 63 -3.27 -11.86 -16.00
C GLU A 63 -3.69 -10.41 -15.72
N ASP A 64 -2.97 -9.43 -16.25
CA ASP A 64 -3.33 -8.00 -16.16
C ASP A 64 -4.60 -7.64 -16.92
N ASN A 65 -5.04 -8.46 -17.87
CA ASN A 65 -6.30 -8.28 -18.59
C ASN A 65 -7.47 -9.08 -17.96
N LEU A 66 -7.23 -9.82 -16.88
CA LEU A 66 -8.21 -10.70 -16.25
C LEU A 66 -8.63 -10.19 -14.87
N ILE A 67 -9.93 -10.18 -14.59
CA ILE A 67 -10.46 -9.78 -13.28
C ILE A 67 -11.65 -10.65 -12.87
N PRO A 68 -11.65 -11.22 -11.64
CA PRO A 68 -12.77 -12.00 -11.15
C PRO A 68 -13.93 -11.08 -10.73
N LEU A 69 -15.14 -11.37 -11.20
CA LEU A 69 -16.37 -10.66 -10.85
C LEU A 69 -17.45 -11.65 -10.44
N CYS A 70 -18.31 -11.28 -9.49
CA CYS A 70 -19.53 -12.06 -9.26
C CYS A 70 -20.42 -12.03 -10.52
N PHE A 71 -21.27 -13.04 -10.70
CA PHE A 71 -22.10 -13.18 -11.91
C PHE A 71 -22.91 -11.91 -12.26
N SER A 72 -23.45 -11.22 -11.25
CA SER A 72 -24.19 -9.97 -11.45
C SER A 72 -23.32 -8.86 -12.04
N CYS A 73 -22.15 -8.60 -11.45
CA CYS A 73 -21.24 -7.57 -11.94
C CYS A 73 -20.62 -7.94 -13.28
N HIS A 74 -20.34 -9.22 -13.53
CA HIS A 74 -19.89 -9.70 -14.84
C HIS A 74 -20.92 -9.42 -15.92
N ASN A 75 -22.19 -9.76 -15.66
CA ASN A 75 -23.27 -9.49 -16.60
C ASN A 75 -23.48 -7.99 -16.87
N ILE A 76 -23.43 -7.15 -15.83
CA ILE A 76 -23.52 -5.68 -15.99
C ILE A 76 -22.38 -5.13 -16.85
N PHE A 77 -21.18 -5.69 -16.71
CA PHE A 77 -20.01 -5.26 -17.47
C PHE A 77 -20.08 -5.63 -18.96
N ASP A 78 -20.61 -6.81 -19.29
CA ASP A 78 -20.66 -7.30 -20.67
C ASP A 78 -21.92 -6.86 -21.43
N ASN A 79 -23.04 -6.58 -20.74
CA ASN A 79 -24.35 -6.44 -21.38
C ASN A 79 -25.09 -5.12 -21.01
N PRO A 80 -24.98 -4.05 -21.83
CA PRO A 80 -24.05 -3.89 -22.95
C PRO A 80 -22.67 -3.43 -22.49
N LYS A 81 -21.64 -3.74 -23.29
CA LYS A 81 -20.30 -3.20 -23.07
C LYS A 81 -20.29 -1.70 -23.31
N THR A 82 -19.63 -0.97 -22.42
CA THR A 82 -19.50 0.50 -22.48
C THR A 82 -18.05 0.92 -22.22
N VAL A 83 -17.67 2.08 -22.75
CA VAL A 83 -16.36 2.70 -22.47
C VAL A 83 -16.19 2.98 -20.98
N ASP A 84 -17.24 3.44 -20.30
CA ASP A 84 -17.18 3.73 -18.87
C ASP A 84 -17.00 2.47 -18.03
N GLY A 85 -17.73 1.39 -18.36
CA GLY A 85 -17.54 0.08 -17.73
C GLY A 85 -16.14 -0.49 -17.96
N TYR A 86 -15.59 -0.30 -19.16
CA TYR A 86 -14.20 -0.66 -19.48
C TYR A 86 -13.20 0.10 -18.60
N ARG A 87 -13.28 1.43 -18.58
CA ARG A 87 -12.37 2.30 -17.81
C ARG A 87 -12.45 2.04 -16.32
N ASP A 88 -13.63 1.73 -15.80
CA ASP A 88 -13.84 1.36 -14.41
C ASP A 88 -13.08 0.07 -14.03
N LEU A 89 -13.24 -1.01 -14.79
CA LEU A 89 -12.50 -2.26 -14.53
C LEU A 89 -11.00 -2.09 -14.78
N LEU A 90 -10.60 -1.32 -15.79
CA LEU A 90 -9.20 -0.98 -16.06
C LEU A 90 -8.56 -0.27 -14.85
N GLY A 91 -9.25 0.73 -14.29
CA GLY A 91 -8.81 1.47 -13.10
C GLY A 91 -8.71 0.60 -11.86
N LYS A 92 -9.70 -0.27 -11.63
CA LYS A 92 -9.67 -1.26 -10.54
C LYS A 92 -8.49 -2.21 -10.70
N LYS A 93 -8.27 -2.76 -11.88
CA LYS A 93 -7.17 -3.70 -12.14
C LYS A 93 -5.81 -3.05 -11.97
N ARG A 94 -5.61 -1.80 -12.40
CA ARG A 94 -4.37 -1.05 -12.11
C ARG A 94 -4.10 -0.94 -10.62
N THR A 95 -5.12 -0.60 -9.84
CA THR A 95 -5.01 -0.50 -8.38
C THR A 95 -4.58 -1.84 -7.77
N LEU A 96 -5.17 -2.95 -8.25
CA LEU A 96 -4.80 -4.30 -7.82
C LEU A 96 -3.36 -4.67 -8.19
N ILE A 97 -2.91 -4.39 -9.42
CA ILE A 97 -1.53 -4.63 -9.87
C ILE A 97 -0.53 -3.83 -9.03
N LYS A 98 -0.83 -2.56 -8.75
CA LYS A 98 -0.02 -1.71 -7.87
C LYS A 98 0.09 -2.30 -6.47
N LYS A 99 -1.03 -2.73 -5.88
CA LYS A 99 -1.07 -3.36 -4.55
C LYS A 99 -0.26 -4.67 -4.51
N SER A 100 -0.42 -5.54 -5.51
CA SER A 100 0.38 -6.77 -5.62
C SER A 100 1.88 -6.48 -5.73
N SER A 101 2.25 -5.45 -6.50
CA SER A 101 3.64 -5.00 -6.63
C SER A 101 4.21 -4.48 -5.30
N GLN A 102 3.42 -3.71 -4.55
CA GLN A 102 3.81 -3.22 -3.21
C GLN A 102 4.04 -4.38 -2.23
N ILE A 103 3.15 -5.38 -2.20
CA ILE A 103 3.32 -6.57 -1.34
C ILE A 103 4.61 -7.33 -1.70
N SER A 104 4.94 -7.42 -3.00
CA SER A 104 6.20 -8.02 -3.45
C SER A 104 7.43 -7.27 -2.90
N ILE A 105 7.40 -5.93 -2.96
CA ILE A 105 8.43 -5.07 -2.34
C ILE A 105 8.53 -5.33 -0.83
N PHE A 106 7.41 -5.41 -0.11
CA PHE A 106 7.44 -5.64 1.35
C PHE A 106 8.13 -6.96 1.72
N LYS A 107 7.99 -7.99 0.87
CA LYS A 107 8.66 -9.29 1.05
C LYS A 107 10.14 -9.23 0.74
N GLN A 108 10.54 -8.46 -0.27
CA GLN A 108 11.93 -8.32 -0.70
C GLN A 108 12.77 -7.50 0.30
N TYR A 109 12.20 -6.45 0.89
CA TYR A 109 12.92 -5.56 1.79
C TYR A 109 12.70 -6.00 3.24
N GLN A 110 13.79 -6.47 3.85
CA GLN A 110 13.84 -6.77 5.28
C GLN A 110 14.09 -5.50 6.09
N LEU A 111 13.68 -5.56 7.35
CA LEU A 111 13.89 -4.53 8.34
C LEU A 111 14.49 -5.23 9.56
N GLU A 112 15.58 -4.69 10.11
CA GLU A 112 16.24 -5.28 11.28
C GLU A 112 15.26 -5.44 12.45
N GLU A 113 15.34 -6.56 13.16
CA GLU A 113 14.39 -6.91 14.23
C GLU A 113 14.48 -5.95 15.43
N GLU A 114 15.63 -5.30 15.62
CA GLU A 114 15.88 -4.35 16.70
C GLU A 114 14.92 -3.14 16.67
N ILE A 115 14.34 -2.78 15.51
CA ILE A 115 13.30 -1.73 15.47
C ILE A 115 12.08 -2.10 16.32
N ALA A 116 11.85 -3.39 16.59
CA ALA A 116 10.79 -3.86 17.49
C ALA A 116 10.98 -3.36 18.92
N GLU A 117 12.21 -3.10 19.36
CA GLU A 117 12.49 -2.51 20.68
C GLU A 117 11.95 -1.09 20.74
N ILE A 118 12.19 -0.29 19.71
CA ILE A 118 11.70 1.10 19.62
C ILE A 118 10.17 1.12 19.56
N ILE A 119 9.58 0.23 18.75
CA ILE A 119 8.12 0.09 18.67
C ILE A 119 7.53 -0.26 20.03
N ARG A 120 8.13 -1.21 20.76
CA ARG A 120 7.65 -1.59 22.10
C ARG A 120 7.74 -0.43 23.08
N SER A 121 8.83 0.35 23.05
CA SER A 121 8.98 1.52 23.91
C SER A 121 7.99 2.65 23.57
N LEU A 122 7.52 2.75 22.32
CA LEU A 122 6.51 3.73 21.92
C LEU A 122 5.08 3.39 22.38
N VAL A 123 4.81 2.13 22.74
CA VAL A 123 3.48 1.66 23.15
C VAL A 123 3.40 1.30 24.63
N ASP A 124 4.46 1.59 25.37
CA ASP A 124 4.51 1.36 26.81
C ASP A 124 3.62 2.40 27.52
N ASP A 125 2.72 1.94 28.40
CA ASP A 125 1.74 2.79 29.07
C ASP A 125 2.38 3.74 30.08
N ASP A 126 3.58 3.42 30.58
CA ASP A 126 4.31 4.21 31.59
C ASP A 126 5.30 5.20 30.98
N VAL A 127 5.35 5.31 29.64
CA VAL A 127 6.33 6.16 28.96
C VAL A 127 5.95 7.64 29.03
N ASP A 128 6.88 8.46 29.54
CA ASP A 128 6.81 9.91 29.41
C ASP A 128 7.62 10.34 28.18
N PHE A 129 6.91 10.85 27.16
CA PHE A 129 7.54 11.40 25.96
C PHE A 129 8.13 12.80 26.17
N GLY A 130 7.90 13.41 27.34
CA GLY A 130 8.34 14.74 27.68
C GLY A 130 7.57 15.84 26.95
N ALA A 131 8.08 17.07 27.05
CA ALA A 131 7.47 18.21 26.35
C ALA A 131 7.69 18.10 24.84
N PRO A 132 6.66 18.36 24.01
CA PRO A 132 6.81 18.36 22.56
C PRO A 132 7.91 19.32 22.12
N ALA A 133 8.79 18.86 21.24
CA ALA A 133 9.84 19.71 20.73
C ALA A 133 9.30 20.69 19.69
N GLY A 134 9.82 21.93 19.76
CA GLY A 134 9.56 22.98 18.79
C GLY A 134 10.33 22.74 17.49
N PHE A 135 9.92 21.73 16.71
CA PHE A 135 10.49 21.52 15.38
C PHE A 135 10.05 22.63 14.43
N ASP A 136 10.97 23.07 13.57
CA ASP A 136 10.69 24.09 12.58
C ASP A 136 9.69 23.57 11.54
N ALA A 137 8.43 23.99 11.68
CA ALA A 137 7.35 23.67 10.76
C ALA A 137 7.64 24.09 9.31
N LYS A 138 8.54 25.06 9.08
CA LYS A 138 8.94 25.49 7.73
C LYS A 138 9.75 24.41 7.01
N ASN A 139 10.63 23.69 7.71
CA ASN A 139 11.45 22.63 7.10
C ASN A 139 10.56 21.44 6.67
N ILE A 140 9.62 21.01 7.52
CA ILE A 140 8.69 19.91 7.20
C ILE A 140 7.77 20.27 6.02
N ASN A 141 7.31 21.52 5.92
CA ASN A 141 6.50 21.98 4.79
C ASN A 141 7.23 21.90 3.45
N THR A 142 8.56 22.07 3.44
CA THR A 142 9.36 21.92 2.20
C THR A 142 9.50 20.47 1.75
N LYS A 143 9.41 19.51 2.67
CA LYS A 143 9.44 18.07 2.38
C LYS A 143 8.09 17.51 1.96
N LEU A 144 7.00 18.06 2.50
CA LEU A 144 5.63 17.61 2.26
C LEU A 144 4.94 18.50 1.21
N ASN A 145 4.94 18.07 -0.05
CA ASN A 145 4.38 18.85 -1.17
C ASN A 145 2.84 18.73 -1.26
N GLY A 146 2.23 19.28 -2.31
CA GLY A 146 0.76 19.30 -2.46
C GLY A 146 0.08 17.94 -2.65
N VAL A 147 0.85 16.85 -2.77
CA VAL A 147 0.33 15.51 -3.12
C VAL A 147 0.07 14.64 -1.88
N ILE A 148 0.37 15.14 -0.68
CA ILE A 148 -0.01 14.50 0.60
C ILE A 148 -1.15 15.28 1.24
N ASN A 149 -2.16 14.57 1.77
CA ASN A 149 -3.38 15.22 2.25
C ASN A 149 -3.13 16.02 3.56
N SER A 150 -3.94 17.05 3.80
CA SER A 150 -3.76 17.96 4.95
C SER A 150 -3.83 17.26 6.31
N LEU A 151 -4.68 16.24 6.45
CA LEU A 151 -4.81 15.49 7.71
C LEU A 151 -3.52 14.69 8.00
N THR A 152 -2.97 14.03 6.99
CA THR A 152 -1.70 13.31 7.08
C THR A 152 -0.54 14.28 7.35
N LYS A 153 -0.53 15.48 6.76
CA LYS A 153 0.47 16.52 7.11
C LYS A 153 0.41 16.94 8.57
N ILE A 154 -0.79 17.20 9.09
CA ILE A 154 -1.00 17.58 10.49
C ILE A 154 -0.51 16.45 11.41
N LYS A 155 -0.86 15.22 11.08
CA LYS A 155 -0.43 14.03 11.82
C LYS A 155 1.08 13.88 11.85
N ILE A 156 1.75 13.90 10.70
CA ILE A 156 3.22 13.81 10.61
C ILE A 156 3.89 14.88 11.47
N LYS A 157 3.41 16.13 11.42
CA LYS A 157 3.95 17.22 12.24
C LYS A 157 3.75 16.99 13.74
N SER A 158 2.56 16.53 14.12
CA SER A 158 2.25 16.19 15.50
C SER A 158 3.16 15.08 16.00
N ASP A 159 3.31 14.01 15.22
CA ASP A 159 4.13 12.85 15.57
C ASP A 159 5.61 13.23 15.69
N ILE A 160 6.12 14.07 14.78
CA ILE A 160 7.49 14.63 14.90
C ILE A 160 7.63 15.43 16.20
N SER A 161 6.69 16.34 16.48
CA SER A 161 6.75 17.19 17.68
C SER A 161 6.72 16.37 18.97
N SER A 162 5.87 15.36 19.04
CA SER A 162 5.68 14.54 20.24
C SER A 162 6.75 13.47 20.42
N PHE A 163 7.22 12.81 19.35
CA PHE A 163 7.96 11.55 19.48
C PHE A 163 9.40 11.60 18.98
N TYR A 164 9.82 12.64 18.25
CA TYR A 164 11.14 12.63 17.61
C TYR A 164 12.30 12.48 18.59
N LEU A 165 12.31 13.25 19.69
CA LEU A 165 13.40 13.20 20.67
C LEU A 165 13.49 11.82 21.30
N PHE A 166 12.35 11.27 21.69
CA PHE A 166 12.25 9.92 22.24
C PHE A 166 12.79 8.86 21.26
N ILE A 167 12.31 8.86 20.02
CA ILE A 167 12.73 7.89 18.99
C ILE A 167 14.23 8.03 18.71
N ARG A 168 14.74 9.26 18.60
CA ARG A 168 16.17 9.54 18.41
C ARG A 168 17.00 8.93 19.54
N ASP A 169 16.59 9.14 20.78
CA ASP A 169 17.34 8.68 21.95
C ASP A 169 17.33 7.14 22.03
N ARG A 170 16.22 6.49 21.64
CA ARG A 170 16.15 5.03 21.52
C ARG A 170 17.05 4.48 20.42
N PHE A 171 17.14 5.13 19.26
CA PHE A 171 18.12 4.76 18.23
C PHE A 171 19.57 4.96 18.70
N ALA A 172 19.85 6.01 19.47
CA ALA A 172 21.19 6.24 20.02
C ALA A 172 21.58 5.18 21.07
N GLU A 173 20.62 4.77 21.91
CA GLU A 173 20.80 3.67 22.85
C GLU A 173 21.03 2.34 22.13
N MET A 174 20.24 2.05 21.10
CA MET A 174 20.41 0.86 20.25
C MET A 174 21.80 0.82 19.63
N GLU A 175 22.29 1.92 19.07
CA GLU A 175 23.61 1.99 18.44
C GLU A 175 24.74 1.75 19.47
N ARG A 176 24.53 2.08 20.74
CA ARG A 176 25.47 1.81 21.84
C ARG A 176 25.48 0.33 22.23
N ILE A 177 24.34 -0.35 22.20
CA ILE A 177 24.19 -1.76 22.57
C ILE A 177 24.59 -2.68 21.41
N SER A 178 24.12 -2.35 20.21
CA SER A 178 24.27 -3.12 18.98
C SER A 178 24.76 -2.19 17.85
N PRO A 179 26.09 -1.98 17.75
CA PRO A 179 26.65 -1.07 16.76
C PRO A 179 26.22 -1.39 15.32
N SER A 180 26.07 -0.34 14.51
CA SER A 180 25.60 -0.34 13.11
C SER A 180 24.12 -0.66 12.89
N LYS A 181 23.37 -1.09 13.90
CA LYS A 181 21.95 -1.47 13.71
C LYS A 181 21.06 -0.28 13.37
N ALA A 182 21.24 0.87 14.03
CA ALA A 182 20.46 2.06 13.71
C ALA A 182 20.75 2.55 12.27
N VAL A 183 22.02 2.46 11.85
CA VAL A 183 22.46 2.80 10.49
C VAL A 183 21.84 1.85 9.45
N LEU A 184 21.86 0.54 9.71
CA LEU A 184 21.27 -0.46 8.82
C LEU A 184 19.76 -0.25 8.65
N ILE A 185 19.03 0.03 9.73
CA ILE A 185 17.58 0.33 9.68
C ILE A 185 17.33 1.57 8.82
N ALA A 186 18.08 2.66 9.01
CA ALA A 186 17.94 3.87 8.22
C ALA A 186 18.17 3.60 6.71
N GLN A 187 19.21 2.82 6.39
CA GLN A 187 19.49 2.40 5.01
C GLN A 187 18.37 1.53 4.42
N GLN A 188 17.81 0.60 5.20
CA GLN A 188 16.68 -0.24 4.76
C GLN A 188 15.44 0.60 4.46
N VAL A 189 15.10 1.57 5.32
CA VAL A 189 13.99 2.51 5.09
C VAL A 189 14.23 3.34 3.83
N ARG A 190 15.44 3.87 3.65
CA ARG A 190 15.81 4.63 2.45
C ARG A 190 15.71 3.79 1.17
N MET A 191 16.27 2.58 1.19
CA MET A 191 16.21 1.67 0.04
C MET A 191 14.77 1.30 -0.31
N PHE A 192 13.93 1.08 0.70
CA PHE A 192 12.51 0.84 0.52
C PHE A 192 11.82 2.04 -0.15
N TYR A 193 12.08 3.27 0.30
CA TYR A 193 11.59 4.48 -0.35
C TYR A 193 12.06 4.63 -1.80
N VAL A 194 13.36 4.46 -2.08
CA VAL A 194 13.91 4.53 -3.44
C VAL A 194 13.26 3.51 -4.36
N LYS A 195 12.94 2.31 -3.86
CA LYS A 195 12.23 1.33 -4.67
C LYS A 195 10.80 1.78 -4.96
N GLN A 196 10.09 2.30 -3.97
CA GLN A 196 8.74 2.80 -4.14
C GLN A 196 8.65 3.99 -5.12
N SER A 197 9.64 4.88 -5.14
CA SER A 197 9.65 6.03 -6.07
C SER A 197 9.71 5.61 -7.53
N THR A 198 10.23 4.41 -7.84
CA THR A 198 10.20 3.84 -9.21
C THR A 198 8.78 3.50 -9.69
N LEU A 199 7.80 3.42 -8.80
CA LEU A 199 6.40 3.07 -9.11
C LEU A 199 5.52 4.30 -9.37
N SER A 200 6.10 5.51 -9.50
CA SER A 200 5.35 6.77 -9.70
C SER A 200 4.24 6.99 -8.66
N LEU A 201 4.54 6.65 -7.39
CA LEU A 201 3.63 6.81 -6.28
C LEU A 201 3.64 8.24 -5.75
N THR A 202 2.48 8.66 -5.24
CA THR A 202 2.32 9.91 -4.51
C THR A 202 3.02 9.85 -3.14
N GLN A 203 3.32 11.01 -2.54
CA GLN A 203 3.81 11.06 -1.16
C GLN A 203 2.83 10.42 -0.16
N GLN A 204 1.53 10.55 -0.42
CA GLN A 204 0.49 9.89 0.38
C GLN A 204 0.63 8.37 0.37
N GLU A 205 0.74 7.78 -0.83
CA GLU A 205 0.91 6.34 -1.01
C GLU A 205 2.22 5.85 -0.39
N ILE A 206 3.32 6.57 -0.60
CA ILE A 206 4.64 6.21 -0.04
C ILE A 206 4.58 6.19 1.49
N TYR A 207 3.99 7.21 2.12
CA TYR A 207 3.84 7.26 3.57
C TYR A 207 3.01 6.07 4.09
N GLN A 208 1.84 5.83 3.50
CA GLN A 208 0.95 4.73 3.89
C GLN A 208 1.61 3.36 3.73
N ASN A 209 2.36 3.17 2.64
CA ASN A 209 3.09 1.94 2.38
C ASN A 209 4.22 1.74 3.38
N THR A 210 4.96 2.79 3.75
CA THR A 210 6.02 2.68 4.77
C THR A 210 5.44 2.29 6.13
N VAL A 211 4.33 2.92 6.54
CA VAL A 211 3.61 2.53 7.76
C VAL A 211 3.18 1.06 7.69
N ALA A 212 2.52 0.65 6.60
CA ALA A 212 2.06 -0.72 6.42
C ALA A 212 3.22 -1.74 6.39
N TRP A 213 4.36 -1.39 5.80
CA TRP A 213 5.55 -2.23 5.78
C TRP A 213 6.13 -2.43 7.18
N ILE A 214 6.34 -1.35 7.95
CA ILE A 214 6.80 -1.41 9.35
C ILE A 214 5.82 -2.27 10.17
N THR A 215 4.52 -2.04 10.05
CA THR A 215 3.50 -2.83 10.74
C THR A 215 3.51 -4.30 10.35
N SER A 216 3.75 -4.60 9.06
CA SER A 216 3.76 -5.99 8.56
C SER A 216 4.89 -6.84 9.13
N LYS A 217 6.02 -6.22 9.49
CA LYS A 217 7.21 -6.91 9.99
C LYS A 217 7.14 -7.18 11.50
N PHE A 218 6.30 -6.46 12.24
CA PHE A 218 6.24 -6.55 13.70
C PHE A 218 4.79 -6.59 14.20
N LYS A 219 4.32 -7.76 14.63
CA LYS A 219 2.97 -7.93 15.20
C LYS A 219 3.02 -8.12 16.73
N PRO A 220 2.14 -7.45 17.50
CA PRO A 220 1.29 -6.31 17.15
C PRO A 220 2.02 -5.00 17.48
N SER A 221 2.63 -4.38 16.48
CA SER A 221 2.96 -2.95 16.55
C SER A 221 1.66 -2.15 16.50
N SER A 222 1.45 -1.18 17.40
CA SER A 222 0.35 -0.24 17.23
C SER A 222 0.60 0.54 15.94
N GLN A 223 -0.42 0.69 15.10
CA GLN A 223 -0.30 1.46 13.85
C GLN A 223 0.28 2.86 14.13
N GLN A 224 -0.05 3.42 15.28
CA GLN A 224 0.45 4.69 15.80
C GLN A 224 1.97 4.71 15.98
N ALA A 225 2.57 3.64 16.51
CA ALA A 225 4.02 3.54 16.64
C ALA A 225 4.71 3.49 15.26
N ALA A 226 4.14 2.75 14.31
CA ALA A 226 4.66 2.71 12.94
C ALA A 226 4.55 4.08 12.24
N GLU A 227 3.47 4.82 12.47
CA GLU A 227 3.28 6.19 11.99
C GLU A 227 4.32 7.16 12.59
N ALA A 228 4.58 7.08 13.89
CA ALA A 228 5.60 7.88 14.56
C ALA A 228 7.01 7.60 14.02
N ILE A 229 7.36 6.33 13.79
CA ILE A 229 8.65 5.95 13.19
C ILE A 229 8.75 6.43 11.74
N ALA A 230 7.68 6.32 10.94
CA ALA A 230 7.67 6.86 9.58
C ALA A 230 7.86 8.39 9.59
N ALA A 231 7.20 9.11 10.50
CA ALA A 231 7.35 10.54 10.66
C ALA A 231 8.79 10.95 11.06
N PHE A 232 9.43 10.17 11.94
CA PHE A 232 10.85 10.33 12.28
C PHE A 232 11.76 10.23 11.04
N TYR A 233 11.55 9.24 10.17
CA TYR A 233 12.36 9.09 8.96
C TYR A 233 12.07 10.14 7.87
N ILE A 234 10.88 10.74 7.83
CA ILE A 234 10.63 11.96 7.04
C ILE A 234 11.48 13.12 7.56
N GLN A 235 11.51 13.31 8.88
CA GLN A 235 12.31 14.37 9.50
C GLN A 235 13.82 14.16 9.24
N ASN A 236 14.29 12.91 9.16
CA ASN A 236 15.68 12.57 8.90
C ASN A 236 16.06 12.47 7.41
N CYS A 237 15.15 12.78 6.48
CA CYS A 237 15.38 12.73 5.02
C CYS A 237 15.65 11.33 4.45
N GLU A 238 15.21 10.27 5.13
CA GLU A 238 15.21 8.93 4.53
C GLU A 238 13.90 8.62 3.79
N LEU A 239 12.88 9.44 4.02
CA LEU A 239 11.65 9.51 3.23
C LEU A 239 11.48 10.93 2.67
N PHE A 240 11.30 11.02 1.35
CA PHE A 240 11.19 12.26 0.55
C PHE A 240 12.49 13.07 0.45
#